data_AF-A0A401QAP9-F1
#
_entry.id   AF-A0A401QAP9-F1
#
_cell.length_a   1.000
_cell.length_b   1.000
_cell.length_c   1.000
_cell.angle_alpha   90.00
_cell.angle_beta   90.00
_cell.angle_gamma   90.00
#
_symmetry.space_group_name_H-M   'P 1'
#
loop_
_entity.id
_entity.type
_entity.pdbx_description
1 polymer ?
#
loop_
_entity_poly.entity_id
_entity_poly.type
_entity_poly.pdbx_seq_one_letter_code
_entity_poly.pdbx_strand_id
1 'polypeptide(L)'
;MDPTFPSKLKSLYIMGGNTEGRGNVRVSGEFNFVTDPEAASIVFSHYTCPTYIAPLEYTLRHVVPWDFFKKWIDQNTEKAQFMKKITALTTEYTKSDEGSNQLLFGDGFQSCDSYAMAAAIDESVVTEDAQYGVTVELHGTMTRGMMVLDTLDLLKLKHKVTVFLKCDMEKFKQLLMNALK
;
A
#
# COMPACT_ATOMS: atom_id res chain seq x y z
N MET A 1 -8.77 2.61 26.22
CA MET A 1 -7.58 2.77 25.35
C MET A 1 -6.86 4.05 25.72
N ASP A 2 -5.56 4.20 25.38
CA ASP A 2 -4.74 5.39 25.66
C ASP A 2 -4.96 6.49 24.60
N PRO A 3 -5.69 7.58 24.91
CA PRO A 3 -5.97 8.65 23.94
C PRO A 3 -4.73 9.47 23.59
N THR A 4 -3.64 9.35 24.36
CA THR A 4 -2.39 10.07 24.09
C THR A 4 -1.50 9.33 23.10
N PHE A 5 -1.82 8.08 22.76
CA PHE A 5 -1.02 7.25 21.85
C PHE A 5 -0.72 7.91 20.49
N PRO A 6 -1.68 8.53 19.79
CA PRO A 6 -1.41 9.14 18.48
C PRO A 6 -0.33 10.22 18.53
N SER A 7 -0.22 10.97 19.63
CA SER A 7 0.82 12.00 19.81
C SER A 7 2.22 11.44 20.11
N LYS A 8 2.33 10.15 20.43
CA LYS A 8 3.60 9.47 20.74
C LYS A 8 4.24 8.83 19.51
N LEU A 9 3.52 8.77 18.39
CA LEU A 9 4.03 8.18 17.16
C LEU A 9 4.95 9.16 16.44
N LYS A 10 6.14 8.69 16.07
CA LYS A 10 7.08 9.45 15.24
C LYS A 10 6.50 9.65 13.84
N SER A 11 6.02 8.56 13.24
CA SER A 11 5.45 8.52 11.89
C SER A 11 4.51 7.33 11.75
N LEU A 12 3.64 7.37 10.76
CA LEU A 12 2.73 6.30 10.37
C LEU A 12 2.92 5.97 8.88
N TYR A 13 3.13 4.70 8.55
CA TYR A 13 3.22 4.20 7.17
C TYR A 13 2.08 3.21 6.95
N ILE A 14 1.21 3.50 5.98
CA ILE A 14 0.02 2.72 5.67
C ILE A 14 0.16 2.15 4.27
N MET A 15 -0.07 0.84 4.11
CA MET A 15 -0.46 0.29 2.81
C MET A 15 -1.99 0.23 2.78
N GLY A 16 -2.57 0.87 1.77
CA GLY A 16 -4.00 0.77 1.54
C GLY A 16 -4.60 2.07 1.04
N GLY A 17 -5.90 2.00 0.81
CA GLY A 17 -6.64 3.07 0.15
C GLY A 17 -6.31 3.11 -1.35
N ASN A 18 -7.01 3.99 -2.06
CA ASN A 18 -6.86 4.18 -3.49
C ASN A 18 -7.02 5.64 -3.86
N THR A 19 -6.36 6.07 -4.93
CA THR A 19 -6.38 7.47 -5.38
C THR A 19 -7.27 7.70 -6.58
N GLU A 20 -7.63 6.65 -7.32
CA GLU A 20 -8.38 6.71 -8.57
C GLU A 20 -9.79 6.12 -8.44
N GLY A 21 -10.23 5.85 -7.20
CA GLY A 21 -11.54 5.26 -6.92
C GLY A 21 -11.67 3.84 -7.45
N ARG A 22 -10.55 3.11 -7.55
CA ARG A 22 -10.49 1.74 -8.04
C ARG A 22 -10.23 0.80 -6.88
N GLY A 23 -11.18 -0.07 -6.58
CA GLY A 23 -10.99 -1.06 -5.53
C GLY A 23 -10.48 -2.41 -6.05
N ASN A 24 -10.00 -3.24 -5.13
CA ASN A 24 -9.57 -4.62 -5.37
C ASN A 24 -10.55 -5.65 -4.77
N VAL A 25 -11.44 -5.23 -3.87
CA VAL A 25 -12.46 -6.10 -3.24
C VAL A 25 -13.87 -5.56 -3.41
N ARG A 26 -14.02 -4.23 -3.48
CA ARG A 26 -15.22 -3.56 -3.97
C ARG A 26 -14.89 -2.74 -5.20
N VAL A 27 -15.90 -2.24 -5.89
CA VAL A 27 -15.70 -1.40 -7.09
C VAL A 27 -14.84 -0.17 -6.82
N SER A 28 -14.96 0.44 -5.63
CA SER A 28 -14.38 1.75 -5.31
C SER A 28 -13.41 1.75 -4.13
N GLY A 29 -13.25 0.64 -3.42
CA GLY A 29 -12.52 0.59 -2.15
C GLY A 29 -11.44 -0.49 -2.14
N GLU A 30 -10.27 -0.12 -1.63
CA GLU A 30 -9.17 -1.03 -1.35
C GLU A 30 -9.46 -1.85 -0.08
N PHE A 31 -9.06 -3.12 -0.07
CA PHE A 31 -9.35 -4.12 0.97
C PHE A 31 -9.15 -3.63 2.40
N ASN A 32 -7.99 -3.07 2.75
CA ASN A 32 -7.71 -2.64 4.14
C ASN A 32 -8.69 -1.56 4.60
N PHE A 33 -9.03 -0.61 3.72
CA PHE A 33 -9.98 0.46 4.02
C PHE A 33 -11.44 -0.03 4.00
N VAL A 34 -11.80 -0.96 3.12
CA VAL A 34 -13.14 -1.55 3.04
C VAL A 34 -13.45 -2.45 4.24
N THR A 35 -12.43 -3.13 4.77
CA THR A 35 -12.57 -4.08 5.87
C THR A 35 -13.01 -3.36 7.15
N ASP A 36 -12.42 -2.20 7.46
CA ASP A 36 -12.82 -1.38 8.61
C ASP A 36 -12.68 0.12 8.28
N PRO A 37 -13.66 0.72 7.57
CA PRO A 37 -13.58 2.12 7.19
C PRO A 37 -13.79 3.06 8.36
N GLU A 38 -14.52 2.65 9.41
CA GLU A 38 -14.65 3.41 10.64
C GLU A 38 -13.29 3.57 11.33
N ALA A 39 -12.50 2.49 11.45
CA ALA A 39 -11.14 2.58 11.98
C ALA A 39 -10.24 3.46 11.12
N ALA A 40 -10.27 3.31 9.79
CA ALA A 40 -9.50 4.14 8.87
C ALA A 40 -9.89 5.63 9.00
N SER A 41 -11.18 5.95 9.11
CA SER A 41 -11.69 7.30 9.35
C SER A 41 -11.20 7.87 10.68
N ILE A 42 -11.18 7.07 11.76
CA ILE A 42 -10.63 7.46 13.06
C ILE A 42 -9.14 7.80 12.95
N VAL A 43 -8.36 6.98 12.23
CA VAL A 43 -6.93 7.22 12.02
C VAL A 43 -6.71 8.60 11.37
N PHE A 44 -7.36 8.89 10.25
CA PHE A 44 -7.16 10.17 9.54
C PHE A 44 -7.72 11.38 10.28
N SER A 45 -8.72 11.20 11.14
CA SER A 45 -9.30 12.31 11.92
C SER A 45 -8.58 12.60 13.24
N HIS A 46 -7.91 11.60 13.85
CA HIS A 46 -7.32 11.73 15.19
C HIS A 46 -5.78 11.69 15.21
N TYR A 47 -5.14 11.07 14.23
CA TYR A 47 -3.67 10.99 14.19
C TYR A 47 -3.11 12.25 13.55
N THR A 48 -2.04 12.78 14.14
CA THR A 48 -1.41 14.05 13.73
C THR A 48 0.07 13.92 13.42
N CYS A 49 0.65 12.73 13.62
CA CYS A 49 2.02 12.44 13.22
C CYS A 49 2.14 12.41 11.69
N PRO A 50 3.34 12.67 11.13
CA PRO A 50 3.63 12.43 9.72
C PRO A 50 3.06 11.08 9.27
N THR A 51 2.18 11.13 8.26
CA THR A 51 1.45 9.97 7.76
C THR A 51 1.75 9.79 6.30
N TYR A 52 2.17 8.59 5.93
CA TYR A 52 2.58 8.20 4.60
C TYR A 52 1.71 7.04 4.12
N ILE A 53 1.26 7.10 2.86
CA ILE A 53 0.37 6.09 2.29
C ILE A 53 1.00 5.56 1.00
N ALA A 54 1.15 4.24 0.93
CA ALA A 54 1.34 3.49 -0.30
C ALA A 54 -0.05 3.02 -0.80
N PRO A 55 -0.72 3.79 -1.67
CA PRO A 55 -2.05 3.43 -2.17
C PRO A 55 -1.97 2.23 -3.11
N LEU A 56 -3.11 1.59 -3.37
CA LEU A 56 -3.20 0.46 -4.29
C LEU A 56 -2.57 0.77 -5.66
N GLU A 57 -2.83 1.93 -6.24
CA GLU A 57 -2.31 2.27 -7.56
C GLU A 57 -0.78 2.45 -7.56
N TYR A 58 -0.19 2.85 -6.44
CA TYR A 58 1.26 2.88 -6.27
C TYR A 58 1.85 1.47 -6.33
N THR A 59 1.23 0.50 -5.66
CA THR A 59 1.73 -0.89 -5.68
C THR A 59 1.54 -1.53 -7.05
N LEU A 60 0.37 -1.31 -7.67
CA LEU A 60 0.03 -1.87 -8.99
C LEU A 60 0.89 -1.31 -10.13
N ARG A 61 1.36 -0.05 -10.05
CA ARG A 61 2.25 0.54 -11.06
C ARG A 61 3.69 0.08 -10.97
N HIS A 62 4.10 -0.45 -9.82
CA HIS A 62 5.48 -0.75 -9.51
C HIS A 62 5.70 -2.25 -9.33
N VAL A 63 4.98 -3.10 -10.05
CA VAL A 63 4.97 -4.56 -9.89
C VAL A 63 6.37 -5.17 -9.84
N VAL A 64 6.56 -6.20 -9.02
CA VAL A 64 7.83 -6.92 -8.96
C VAL A 64 7.91 -7.87 -10.16
N PRO A 65 8.85 -7.71 -11.10
CA PRO A 65 8.91 -8.56 -12.28
C PRO A 65 9.09 -10.04 -11.91
N TRP A 66 8.40 -10.95 -12.59
CA TRP A 66 8.44 -12.38 -12.27
C TRP A 66 9.84 -12.99 -12.27
N ASP A 67 10.70 -12.56 -13.20
CA ASP A 67 12.10 -13.01 -13.27
C ASP A 67 12.90 -12.59 -12.04
N PHE A 68 12.63 -11.39 -11.51
CA PHE A 68 13.23 -10.94 -10.26
C PHE A 68 12.63 -11.71 -9.08
N PHE A 69 11.30 -11.86 -9.02
CA PHE A 69 10.63 -12.61 -7.96
C PHE A 69 11.18 -14.03 -7.83
N LYS A 70 11.37 -14.73 -8.96
CA LYS A 70 11.99 -16.06 -8.99
C LYS A 70 13.40 -16.04 -8.38
N LYS A 71 14.26 -15.12 -8.82
CA LYS A 71 15.62 -14.96 -8.25
C LYS A 71 15.59 -14.64 -6.75
N TRP A 72 14.61 -13.85 -6.32
CA TRP A 72 14.45 -13.45 -4.93
C TRP A 72 14.10 -14.63 -4.03
N ILE A 73 13.13 -15.46 -4.41
CA ILE A 73 12.70 -16.61 -3.60
C ILE A 73 13.56 -17.88 -3.79
N ASP A 74 14.35 -17.97 -4.86
CA ASP A 74 15.28 -19.08 -5.12
C ASP A 74 16.67 -18.85 -4.47
N GLN A 75 16.78 -17.90 -3.53
CA GLN A 75 17.96 -17.80 -2.67
C GLN A 75 18.13 -19.07 -1.83
N ASN A 76 19.37 -19.52 -1.63
CA ASN A 76 19.66 -20.75 -0.89
C ASN A 76 19.67 -20.50 0.64
N THR A 77 18.58 -19.96 1.19
CA THR A 77 18.42 -19.64 2.62
C THR A 77 17.08 -20.18 3.15
N GLU A 78 16.99 -20.39 4.46
CA GLU A 78 15.73 -20.83 5.10
C GLU A 78 14.60 -19.80 4.92
N LYS A 79 14.92 -18.50 4.99
CA LYS A 79 13.96 -17.42 4.77
C LYS A 79 13.39 -17.46 3.36
N ALA A 80 14.22 -17.72 2.35
CA ALA A 80 13.77 -17.80 0.97
C ALA A 80 12.90 -19.03 0.71
N GLN A 81 13.25 -20.18 1.30
CA GLN A 81 12.39 -21.36 1.27
C GLN A 81 11.04 -21.12 1.93
N PHE A 82 11.01 -20.38 3.05
CA PHE A 82 9.77 -19.99 3.70
C PHE A 82 8.97 -19.02 2.82
N MET A 83 9.60 -17.99 2.27
CA MET A 83 8.96 -17.02 1.38
C MET A 83 8.30 -17.73 0.19
N LYS A 84 9.04 -18.63 -0.48
CA LYS A 84 8.55 -19.45 -1.58
C LYS A 84 7.28 -20.23 -1.23
N LYS A 85 7.21 -20.81 -0.02
CA LYS A 85 6.03 -21.55 0.45
C LYS A 85 4.83 -20.63 0.66
N ILE A 86 5.01 -19.51 1.35
CA ILE A 86 3.87 -18.63 1.67
C ILE A 86 3.35 -17.85 0.46
N THR A 87 4.20 -17.61 -0.55
CA THR A 87 3.78 -16.92 -1.78
C THR A 87 3.22 -17.83 -2.86
N ALA A 88 3.23 -19.15 -2.67
CA ALA A 88 2.85 -20.12 -3.71
C ALA A 88 1.40 -19.88 -4.19
N LEU A 89 0.45 -19.79 -3.26
CA LEU A 89 -0.96 -19.57 -3.57
C LEU A 89 -1.19 -18.20 -4.21
N THR A 90 -0.55 -17.15 -3.70
CA THR A 90 -0.65 -15.81 -4.28
C THR A 90 -0.11 -15.78 -5.70
N THR A 91 1.02 -16.46 -5.95
CA THR A 91 1.62 -16.53 -7.29
C THR A 91 0.72 -17.26 -8.29
N GLU A 92 0.07 -18.34 -7.85
CA GLU A 92 -0.90 -19.07 -8.67
C GLU A 92 -2.14 -18.21 -8.96
N TYR A 93 -2.70 -17.57 -7.93
CA TYR A 93 -3.85 -16.67 -8.06
C TYR A 93 -3.55 -15.50 -9.00
N THR A 94 -2.43 -14.81 -8.81
CA THR A 94 -2.04 -13.66 -9.65
C THR A 94 -1.89 -14.04 -11.12
N LYS A 95 -1.50 -15.28 -11.42
CA LYS A 95 -1.38 -15.81 -12.80
C LYS A 95 -2.67 -16.38 -13.38
N SER A 96 -3.73 -16.49 -12.58
CA SER A 96 -5.05 -16.91 -13.06
C SER A 96 -5.75 -15.78 -13.83
N ASP A 97 -6.77 -16.11 -14.62
CA ASP A 97 -7.58 -15.12 -15.35
C ASP A 97 -8.22 -14.09 -14.41
N GLU A 98 -8.66 -14.52 -13.23
CA GLU A 98 -9.28 -13.64 -12.24
C GLU A 98 -8.28 -12.69 -11.58
N GLY A 99 -7.11 -13.19 -11.18
CA GLY A 99 -6.06 -12.37 -10.58
C GLY A 99 -5.38 -11.43 -11.58
N SER A 100 -5.20 -11.86 -12.82
CA SER A 100 -4.62 -11.03 -13.88
C SER A 100 -5.50 -9.84 -14.26
N ASN A 101 -6.83 -9.93 -14.11
CA ASN A 101 -7.73 -8.78 -14.26
C ASN A 101 -7.46 -7.65 -13.25
N GLN A 102 -6.81 -7.96 -12.12
CA GLN A 102 -6.39 -6.97 -11.13
C GLN A 102 -5.01 -6.34 -11.46
N LEU A 103 -4.27 -6.92 -12.40
CA LEU A 103 -2.92 -6.48 -12.82
C LEU A 103 -2.98 -5.47 -13.97
N LEU A 104 -3.53 -4.30 -13.69
CA LEU A 104 -3.90 -3.33 -14.73
C LEU A 104 -2.74 -2.60 -15.39
N PHE A 105 -1.59 -2.55 -14.72
CA PHE A 105 -0.43 -1.77 -15.15
C PHE A 105 0.81 -2.62 -15.43
N GLY A 106 0.69 -3.95 -15.37
CA GLY A 106 1.79 -4.87 -15.68
C GLY A 106 1.64 -6.21 -14.99
N ASP A 107 2.23 -7.23 -15.62
CA ASP A 107 2.30 -8.57 -15.06
C ASP A 107 3.52 -8.71 -14.14
N GLY A 108 3.31 -9.25 -12.93
CA GLY A 108 4.33 -9.38 -11.91
C GLY A 108 3.77 -9.78 -10.54
N PHE A 109 4.67 -10.06 -9.61
CA PHE A 109 4.32 -10.33 -8.22
C PHE A 109 3.92 -9.03 -7.52
N GLN A 110 2.79 -9.06 -6.82
CA GLN A 110 2.29 -7.92 -6.04
C GLN A 110 2.70 -8.06 -4.58
N SER A 111 3.62 -7.21 -4.13
CA SER A 111 4.07 -7.17 -2.73
C SER A 111 3.60 -5.89 -2.06
N CYS A 112 2.27 -5.70 -2.00
CA CYS A 112 1.63 -4.45 -1.57
C CYS A 112 2.22 -3.90 -0.27
N ASP A 113 2.21 -4.70 0.80
CA ASP A 113 2.64 -4.26 2.13
C ASP A 113 4.13 -3.90 2.19
N SER A 114 4.95 -4.55 1.36
CA SER A 114 6.38 -4.31 1.33
C SER A 114 6.73 -2.89 0.91
N TYR A 115 5.88 -2.20 0.14
CA TYR A 115 6.13 -0.81 -0.27
C TYR A 115 6.08 0.16 0.91
N ALA A 116 5.08 0.03 1.77
CA ALA A 116 4.99 0.85 2.98
C ALA A 116 6.18 0.56 3.91
N MET A 117 6.55 -0.72 4.05
CA MET A 117 7.70 -1.13 4.85
C MET A 117 9.03 -0.61 4.27
N ALA A 118 9.21 -0.66 2.95
CA ALA A 118 10.41 -0.17 2.29
C ALA A 118 10.60 1.34 2.53
N ALA A 119 9.54 2.14 2.41
CA ALA A 119 9.59 3.57 2.69
C ALA A 119 9.83 3.88 4.19
N ALA A 120 9.38 2.99 5.09
CA ALA A 120 9.65 3.12 6.52
C ALA A 120 11.12 2.82 6.88
N ILE A 121 11.78 1.96 6.11
CA ILE A 121 13.20 1.61 6.27
C ILE A 121 14.11 2.65 5.58
N ASP A 122 13.77 3.03 4.35
CA ASP A 122 14.51 3.97 3.52
C ASP A 122 13.52 4.83 2.72
N GLU A 123 13.31 6.07 3.17
CA GLU A 123 12.40 7.02 2.51
C GLU A 123 12.80 7.32 1.06
N SER A 124 14.08 7.16 0.71
CA SER A 124 14.59 7.44 -0.63
C SER A 124 14.19 6.40 -1.69
N VAL A 125 13.45 5.36 -1.28
CA VAL A 125 12.71 4.45 -2.18
C VAL A 125 11.55 5.20 -2.85
N VAL A 126 10.96 6.19 -2.21
CA VAL A 126 9.92 7.03 -2.81
C VAL A 126 10.59 8.18 -3.55
N THR A 127 10.37 8.25 -4.86
CA THR A 127 11.00 9.25 -5.74
C THR A 127 10.06 10.39 -6.13
N GLU A 128 8.76 10.19 -5.93
CA GLU A 128 7.73 11.22 -6.10
C GLU A 128 6.58 10.93 -5.14
N ASP A 129 6.11 11.97 -4.47
CA ASP A 129 4.97 11.96 -3.56
C ASP A 129 4.21 13.29 -3.64
N ALA A 130 3.00 13.31 -3.08
CA ALA A 130 2.20 14.52 -2.97
C ALA A 130 1.39 14.53 -1.68
N GLN A 131 1.10 15.73 -1.16
CA GLN A 131 0.37 15.91 0.09
C GLN A 131 -1.09 16.31 -0.13
N TYR A 132 -2.00 15.59 0.52
CA TYR A 132 -3.44 15.80 0.38
C TYR A 132 -4.16 15.70 1.72
N GLY A 133 -5.31 16.36 1.82
CA GLY A 133 -6.31 16.00 2.82
C GLY A 133 -6.94 14.67 2.44
N VAL A 134 -7.08 13.75 3.40
CA VAL A 134 -7.67 12.43 3.17
C VAL A 134 -8.75 12.15 4.20
N THR A 135 -9.86 11.60 3.74
CA THR A 135 -10.92 11.03 4.58
C THR A 135 -11.41 9.72 3.99
N VAL A 136 -12.35 9.04 4.66
CA VAL A 136 -12.91 7.76 4.24
C VAL A 136 -14.42 7.88 4.14
N GLU A 137 -15.00 7.39 3.04
CA GLU A 137 -16.44 7.34 2.85
C GLU A 137 -17.06 6.23 3.71
N LEU A 138 -18.05 6.54 4.55
CA LEU A 138 -18.62 5.61 5.53
C LEU A 138 -20.04 5.14 5.19
N HIS A 139 -20.75 5.83 4.31
CA HIS A 139 -22.21 5.71 4.17
C HIS A 139 -22.66 5.26 2.79
N GLY A 140 -21.86 5.51 1.74
CA GLY A 140 -22.25 5.21 0.37
C GLY A 140 -22.43 3.72 0.06
N THR A 141 -23.48 3.37 -0.69
CA THR A 141 -23.74 1.97 -1.08
C THR A 141 -22.63 1.39 -1.97
N MET A 142 -22.13 2.19 -2.90
CA MET A 142 -21.07 1.80 -3.84
C MET A 142 -19.68 2.29 -3.45
N THR A 143 -19.59 3.25 -2.51
CA THR A 143 -18.35 3.99 -2.17
C THR A 143 -17.91 3.81 -0.73
N ARG A 144 -18.64 3.09 0.13
CA ARG A 144 -18.19 2.80 1.50
C ARG A 144 -16.81 2.13 1.50
N GLY A 145 -15.88 2.71 2.24
CA GLY A 145 -14.47 2.31 2.32
C GLY A 145 -13.57 2.92 1.24
N MET A 146 -14.09 3.78 0.38
CA MET A 146 -13.27 4.56 -0.54
C MET A 146 -12.43 5.58 0.24
N MET A 147 -11.15 5.68 -0.09
CA MET A 147 -10.30 6.79 0.35
C MET A 147 -10.64 8.03 -0.50
N VAL A 148 -11.12 9.08 0.15
CA VAL A 148 -11.47 10.35 -0.49
C VAL A 148 -10.27 11.27 -0.41
N LEU A 149 -9.68 11.55 -1.58
CA LEU A 149 -8.51 12.41 -1.74
C LEU A 149 -8.94 13.84 -2.10
N ASP A 150 -8.73 14.80 -1.20
CA ASP A 150 -9.07 16.21 -1.42
C ASP A 150 -7.96 16.96 -2.16
N THR A 151 -7.92 16.78 -3.48
CA THR A 151 -6.88 17.35 -4.36
C THR A 151 -6.98 18.87 -4.53
N LEU A 152 -8.14 19.45 -4.23
CA LEU A 152 -8.40 20.89 -4.34
C LEU A 152 -8.39 21.61 -2.97
N ASP A 153 -8.08 20.88 -1.90
CA ASP A 153 -8.05 21.41 -0.53
C ASP A 153 -9.39 22.07 -0.13
N LEU A 154 -10.53 21.50 -0.52
CA LEU A 154 -11.87 22.01 -0.24
C LEU A 154 -12.29 21.77 1.21
N LEU A 155 -11.87 20.66 1.81
CA LEU A 155 -12.23 20.27 3.17
C LEU A 155 -11.42 21.02 4.22
N LYS A 156 -10.32 21.68 3.82
CA LYS A 156 -9.43 22.44 4.71
C LYS A 156 -8.99 21.63 5.94
N LEU A 157 -8.73 20.34 5.73
CA LEU A 157 -8.24 19.46 6.79
C LEU A 157 -6.88 19.95 7.29
N LYS A 158 -6.73 20.02 8.62
CA LYS A 158 -5.48 20.46 9.25
C LYS A 158 -4.35 19.47 9.02
N HIS A 159 -4.66 18.18 9.05
CA HIS A 159 -3.72 17.11 8.79
C HIS A 159 -3.73 16.75 7.30
N LYS A 160 -2.54 16.76 6.70
CA LYS A 160 -2.32 16.26 5.34
C LYS A 160 -1.45 15.02 5.40
N VAL A 161 -1.74 14.08 4.51
CA VAL A 161 -0.98 12.83 4.39
C VAL A 161 -0.14 12.86 3.12
N THR A 162 1.01 12.22 3.16
CA THR A 162 1.90 12.07 2.02
C THR A 162 1.53 10.80 1.27
N VAL A 163 1.07 10.96 0.04
CA VAL A 163 0.66 9.86 -0.85
C VAL A 163 1.78 9.57 -1.83
N PHE A 164 2.25 8.33 -1.87
CA PHE A 164 3.35 7.93 -2.74
C PHE A 164 2.89 7.80 -4.20
N LEU A 165 3.72 8.30 -5.12
CA LEU A 165 3.43 8.34 -6.56
C LEU A 165 4.45 7.55 -7.40
N LYS A 166 5.75 7.63 -7.09
CA LYS A 166 6.80 6.87 -7.82
C LYS A 166 7.80 6.17 -6.90
N CYS A 167 8.22 4.96 -7.31
CA CYS A 167 9.14 4.10 -6.59
C CYS A 167 10.47 3.94 -7.33
N ASP A 168 11.59 4.07 -6.62
CA ASP A 168 12.88 3.54 -7.06
C ASP A 168 12.86 2.00 -6.93
N MET A 169 12.52 1.35 -8.04
CA MET A 169 12.40 -0.09 -8.08
C MET A 169 13.71 -0.84 -7.89
N GLU A 170 14.87 -0.23 -8.16
CA GLU A 170 16.15 -0.88 -7.89
C GLU A 170 16.44 -0.93 -6.40
N LYS A 171 16.24 0.17 -5.67
CA LYS A 171 16.36 0.17 -4.21
C LYS A 171 15.36 -0.76 -3.55
N PHE A 172 14.11 -0.72 -4.01
CA PHE A 172 13.07 -1.62 -3.50
C PHE A 172 13.47 -3.10 -3.67
N LYS A 173 13.92 -3.48 -4.87
CA LYS A 173 14.44 -4.83 -5.15
C LYS A 173 15.64 -5.19 -4.28
N GLN A 174 16.56 -4.26 -4.01
CA GLN A 174 17.69 -4.51 -3.11
C GLN A 174 17.24 -4.79 -1.67
N LEU A 175 16.26 -4.04 -1.16
CA LEU A 175 15.67 -4.31 0.16
C LEU A 175 15.03 -5.70 0.23
N LEU A 176 14.24 -6.07 -0.79
CA LEU A 176 13.67 -7.42 -0.89
C LEU A 176 14.76 -8.50 -0.89
N MET A 177 15.78 -8.38 -1.74
CA MET A 177 16.88 -9.33 -1.79
C MET A 177 17.55 -9.48 -0.42
N ASN A 178 17.85 -8.37 0.24
CA ASN A 178 18.52 -8.36 1.55
C ASN A 178 17.65 -8.98 2.66
N ALA A 179 16.32 -8.88 2.57
CA ALA A 179 15.41 -9.44 3.58
C ALA A 179 15.49 -10.97 3.68
N LEU A 180 15.85 -11.67 2.58
CA LEU A 180 15.96 -13.13 2.55
C LEU A 180 17.40 -13.65 2.63
N LYS A 181 18.39 -12.75 2.77
CA LYS A 181 19.78 -13.15 3.07
C LYS A 181 19.91 -13.71 4.48
#